data_AF-A0A9Y1FPP6-F1
#
_entry.id   AF-A0A9Y1FPP6-F1
#
_cell.length_a   1.000
_cell.length_b   1.000
_cell.length_c   1.000
_cell.angle_alpha   90.00
_cell.angle_beta   90.00
_cell.angle_gamma   90.00
#
_symmetry.space_group_name_H-M   'P 1'
#
loop_
_entity.id
_entity.type
_entity.pdbx_description
1 polymer ?
#
loop_
_entity_poly.entity_id
_entity_poly.type
_entity_poly.pdbx_seq_one_letter_code
_entity_poly.pdbx_strand_id
1 'polypeptide(L)'
;MFESFIHFYDEFTKSKIDDVAEFIILEEIHTTEKTKKEILDRVDTIYNTMKKSLENALSEKTILPIEEAIGQSDKLTSEPFFLDKNMKEAVYWTMSIAEYNSGMGVIVACPTAGSSGVFPAVLFKAEEKLKKSKEDSLKALIVGGIVGAIIGNKATLSGSEGGCQAEVGVASAMSAAAITYLAGGSLNQIFEAISLCLINLMGLVCDPVAGLVISPCIKRNTIGVMNAFLASELALSGVSSIIPVDEVVAAMNNVGKKLAYELKETGLGGIANTPTAREIRKRIFEE
;
A
#
# COMPACT_ATOMS: atom_id res chain seq x y z
N MET A 1 -17.25 -13.51 -3.82
CA MET A 1 -16.40 -12.34 -3.47
C MET A 1 -17.18 -11.46 -2.50
N PHE A 2 -16.55 -11.03 -1.40
CA PHE A 2 -17.22 -10.25 -0.36
C PHE A 2 -17.54 -8.83 -0.81
N GLU A 3 -18.74 -8.37 -0.45
CA GLU A 3 -19.22 -7.03 -0.82
C GLU A 3 -18.74 -5.95 0.14
N SER A 4 -18.53 -6.27 1.41
CA SER A 4 -18.19 -5.32 2.49
C SER A 4 -17.41 -6.02 3.59
N PHE A 5 -16.81 -5.26 4.49
CA PHE A 5 -16.12 -5.82 5.66
C PHE A 5 -17.10 -6.43 6.66
N ILE A 6 -18.29 -5.86 6.83
CA ILE A 6 -19.35 -6.47 7.64
C ILE A 6 -19.83 -7.80 7.05
N HIS A 7 -19.96 -7.91 5.72
CA HIS A 7 -20.29 -9.17 5.06
C HIS A 7 -19.16 -10.20 5.29
N PHE A 8 -17.89 -9.79 5.17
CA PHE A 8 -16.75 -10.65 5.50
C PHE A 8 -16.80 -11.14 6.96
N TYR A 9 -17.08 -10.24 7.91
CA TYR A 9 -17.15 -10.56 9.34
C TYR A 9 -18.22 -11.58 9.66
N ASP A 10 -19.41 -11.41 9.11
CA ASP A 10 -20.55 -12.28 9.35
C ASP A 10 -20.27 -13.70 8.83
N GLU A 11 -19.72 -13.82 7.62
CA GLU A 11 -19.37 -15.13 7.04
C GLU A 11 -18.19 -15.79 7.76
N PHE A 12 -17.15 -15.02 8.12
CA PHE A 12 -16.04 -15.53 8.93
C PHE A 12 -16.56 -16.10 10.25
N THR A 13 -17.42 -15.36 10.95
CA THR A 13 -17.97 -15.76 12.25
C THR A 13 -18.86 -17.01 12.14
N LYS A 14 -19.65 -17.13 11.06
CA LYS A 14 -20.47 -18.32 10.79
C LYS A 14 -19.64 -19.56 10.45
N SER A 15 -18.49 -19.38 9.79
CA SER A 15 -17.63 -20.47 9.34
C SER A 15 -17.01 -21.29 10.48
N LYS A 16 -16.85 -20.69 11.67
CA LYS A 16 -16.14 -21.26 12.83
C LYS A 16 -14.67 -21.63 12.55
N ILE A 17 -14.06 -20.99 11.57
CA ILE A 17 -12.62 -21.08 11.30
C ILE A 17 -11.91 -20.04 12.16
N ASP A 18 -10.86 -20.43 12.86
CA ASP A 18 -10.13 -19.53 13.76
C ASP A 18 -9.13 -18.61 13.03
N ASP A 19 -8.57 -19.08 11.90
CA ASP A 19 -7.54 -18.39 11.14
C ASP A 19 -8.15 -17.64 9.94
N VAL A 20 -7.98 -16.31 9.92
CA VAL A 20 -8.54 -15.42 8.89
C VAL A 20 -8.01 -15.78 7.49
N ALA A 21 -6.73 -16.13 7.36
CA ALA A 21 -6.14 -16.48 6.07
C ALA A 21 -6.67 -17.83 5.55
N GLU A 22 -6.84 -18.82 6.43
CA GLU A 22 -7.44 -20.11 6.07
C GLU A 22 -8.89 -19.96 5.61
N PHE A 23 -9.67 -19.09 6.26
CA PHE A 23 -11.02 -18.75 5.78
C PHE A 23 -10.98 -18.13 4.37
N ILE A 24 -10.11 -17.15 4.13
CA ILE A 24 -9.98 -16.53 2.79
C ILE A 24 -9.57 -17.57 1.74
N ILE A 25 -8.65 -18.48 2.06
CA ILE A 25 -8.23 -19.55 1.16
C ILE A 25 -9.41 -20.45 0.81
N LEU A 26 -10.23 -20.85 1.78
CA LEU A 26 -11.41 -21.67 1.52
C LEU A 26 -12.41 -20.97 0.60
N GLU A 27 -12.63 -19.68 0.80
CA GLU A 27 -13.53 -18.87 -0.02
C GLU A 27 -13.00 -18.67 -1.45
N GLU A 28 -11.67 -18.52 -1.61
CA GLU A 28 -11.02 -18.47 -2.92
C GLU A 28 -11.14 -19.83 -3.64
N ILE A 29 -11.01 -20.95 -2.93
CA ILE A 29 -11.25 -22.31 -3.49
C ILE A 29 -12.69 -22.42 -4.01
N HIS A 30 -13.68 -22.02 -3.19
CA HIS A 30 -15.08 -22.08 -3.58
C HIS A 30 -15.42 -21.16 -4.75
N THR A 31 -14.80 -19.98 -4.82
CA THR A 31 -15.09 -18.98 -5.87
C THR A 31 -14.39 -19.31 -7.19
N THR A 32 -13.18 -19.85 -7.14
CA THR A 32 -12.33 -20.03 -8.34
C THR A 32 -12.20 -21.47 -8.82
N GLU A 33 -12.72 -22.44 -8.05
CA GLU A 33 -12.57 -23.89 -8.28
C GLU A 33 -11.11 -24.37 -8.34
N LYS A 34 -10.16 -23.55 -7.87
CA LYS A 34 -8.74 -23.90 -7.77
C LYS A 34 -8.44 -24.65 -6.48
N THR A 35 -7.40 -25.46 -6.50
CA THR A 35 -6.88 -26.12 -5.30
C THR A 35 -6.15 -25.14 -4.38
N LYS A 36 -6.09 -25.45 -3.08
CA LYS A 36 -5.28 -24.70 -2.10
C LYS A 36 -3.83 -24.52 -2.57
N LYS A 37 -3.25 -25.56 -3.19
CA LYS A 37 -1.89 -25.53 -3.71
C LYS A 37 -1.73 -24.50 -4.82
N GLU A 38 -2.63 -24.48 -5.80
CA GLU A 38 -2.56 -23.51 -6.91
C GLU A 38 -2.70 -22.05 -6.43
N ILE A 39 -3.54 -21.82 -5.42
CA ILE A 39 -3.69 -20.51 -4.79
C ILE A 39 -2.39 -20.11 -4.10
N LEU A 40 -1.81 -21.00 -3.29
CA LEU A 40 -0.55 -20.72 -2.58
C LEU A 40 0.62 -20.56 -3.54
N ASP A 41 0.71 -21.35 -4.62
CA ASP A 41 1.75 -21.22 -5.65
C ASP A 41 1.68 -19.86 -6.36
N ARG A 42 0.46 -19.33 -6.59
CA ARG A 42 0.26 -17.98 -7.12
C ARG A 42 0.72 -16.90 -6.13
N VAL A 43 0.36 -17.03 -4.86
CA VAL A 43 0.78 -16.09 -3.81
C VAL A 43 2.30 -16.15 -3.59
N ASP A 44 2.89 -17.34 -3.68
CA ASP A 44 4.34 -17.54 -3.62
C ASP A 44 5.05 -16.84 -4.78
N THR A 45 4.49 -16.91 -5.98
CA THR A 45 4.98 -16.16 -7.14
C THR A 45 4.98 -14.66 -6.87
N ILE A 46 3.87 -14.13 -6.33
CA ILE A 46 3.75 -12.70 -5.95
C ILE A 46 4.81 -12.31 -4.91
N TYR A 47 4.95 -13.11 -3.85
CA TYR A 47 5.94 -12.90 -2.79
C TYR A 47 7.37 -12.86 -3.38
N ASN A 48 7.72 -13.83 -4.21
CA ASN A 48 9.05 -13.92 -4.80
C ASN A 48 9.31 -12.76 -5.77
N THR A 49 8.31 -12.34 -6.54
CA THR A 49 8.42 -11.16 -7.40
C THR A 49 8.65 -9.90 -6.57
N MET A 50 7.86 -9.68 -5.50
CA MET A 50 8.07 -8.56 -4.57
C MET A 50 9.48 -8.56 -3.97
N LYS A 51 9.97 -9.73 -3.55
CA LYS A 51 11.31 -9.88 -2.98
C LYS A 51 12.40 -9.57 -4.00
N LYS A 52 12.26 -10.09 -5.21
CA LYS A 52 13.17 -9.79 -6.32
C LYS A 52 13.15 -8.31 -6.70
N SER A 53 11.98 -7.66 -6.70
CA SER A 53 11.89 -6.21 -6.93
C SER A 53 12.67 -5.41 -5.88
N LEU A 54 12.63 -5.81 -4.60
CA LEU A 54 13.44 -5.20 -3.55
C LEU A 54 14.94 -5.45 -3.77
N GLU A 55 15.34 -6.69 -4.05
CA GLU A 55 16.75 -7.04 -4.30
C GLU A 55 17.34 -6.26 -5.50
N ASN A 56 16.58 -6.16 -6.59
CA ASN A 56 16.95 -5.38 -7.77
C ASN A 56 16.99 -3.88 -7.44
N ALA A 57 15.99 -3.36 -6.73
CA ALA A 57 15.95 -1.96 -6.33
C ALA A 57 17.14 -1.53 -5.44
N LEU A 58 17.71 -2.47 -4.68
CA LEU A 58 18.88 -2.22 -3.82
C LEU A 58 20.22 -2.40 -4.54
N SER A 59 20.26 -3.02 -5.71
CA SER A 59 21.50 -3.37 -6.42
C SER A 59 21.65 -2.67 -7.77
N GLU A 60 20.55 -2.32 -8.43
CA GLU A 60 20.53 -1.70 -9.74
C GLU A 60 20.49 -0.17 -9.65
N LYS A 61 21.22 0.50 -10.56
CA LYS A 61 21.15 1.95 -10.68
C LYS A 61 19.93 2.35 -11.50
N THR A 62 19.02 3.09 -10.88
CA THR A 62 17.81 3.62 -11.54
C THR A 62 18.15 4.88 -12.35
N ILE A 63 17.64 4.97 -13.57
CA ILE A 63 17.67 6.17 -14.41
C ILE A 63 16.26 6.77 -14.42
N LEU A 64 16.14 8.07 -14.15
CA LEU A 64 14.87 8.79 -14.13
C LEU A 64 14.92 10.03 -15.04
N PRO A 65 13.79 10.42 -15.65
CA PRO A 65 13.69 11.64 -16.45
C PRO A 65 13.78 12.93 -15.62
N ILE A 66 13.60 12.85 -14.29
CA ILE A 66 13.81 13.96 -13.35
C ILE A 66 15.11 13.68 -12.61
N GLU A 67 16.20 14.33 -13.00
CA GLU A 67 17.54 14.13 -12.42
C GLU A 67 17.55 14.36 -10.90
N GLU A 68 16.80 15.36 -10.43
CA GLU A 68 16.69 15.70 -9.01
C GLU A 68 16.05 14.58 -8.18
N ALA A 69 15.36 13.63 -8.81
CA ALA A 69 14.72 12.50 -8.16
C ALA A 69 15.58 11.22 -8.14
N ILE A 70 16.75 11.20 -8.78
CA ILE A 70 17.67 10.04 -8.76
C ILE A 70 18.34 9.93 -7.39
N GLY A 71 18.48 8.70 -6.88
CA GLY A 71 19.24 8.37 -5.67
C GLY A 71 18.78 9.13 -4.42
N GLN A 72 17.46 9.36 -4.27
CA GLN A 72 16.95 10.00 -3.06
C GLN A 72 16.91 9.02 -1.89
N SER A 73 16.71 7.73 -2.16
CA SER A 73 16.81 6.65 -1.18
C SER A 73 18.18 6.63 -0.48
N ASP A 74 19.28 6.79 -1.24
CA ASP A 74 20.66 6.84 -0.75
C ASP A 74 20.96 8.03 0.18
N LYS A 75 20.11 9.08 0.18
CA LYS A 75 20.27 10.26 1.03
C LYS A 75 19.79 10.03 2.47
N LEU A 76 19.21 8.88 2.80
CA LEU A 76 18.74 8.52 4.15
C LEU A 76 19.90 8.17 5.11
N THR A 77 20.91 9.04 5.17
CA THR A 77 22.15 8.84 5.94
C THR A 77 22.31 9.85 7.09
N SER A 78 21.38 10.79 7.25
CA SER A 78 21.44 11.84 8.27
C SER A 78 21.42 11.29 9.71
N GLU A 79 22.22 11.90 10.59
CA GLU A 79 22.22 11.65 12.04
C GLU A 79 22.02 12.98 12.81
N PRO A 80 21.20 13.02 13.88
CA PRO A 80 20.41 11.90 14.40
C PRO A 80 19.21 11.59 13.51
N PHE A 81 18.92 10.31 13.32
CA PHE A 81 17.68 9.89 12.68
C PHE A 81 16.55 9.84 13.73
N PHE A 82 15.42 10.49 13.45
CA PHE A 82 14.29 10.53 14.39
C PHE A 82 13.50 9.22 14.49
N LEU A 83 13.59 8.35 13.48
CA LEU A 83 12.97 7.02 13.52
C LEU A 83 13.96 5.98 14.05
N ASP A 84 13.44 4.88 14.59
CA ASP A 84 14.30 3.74 14.92
C ASP A 84 14.93 3.10 13.67
N LYS A 85 15.91 2.22 13.88
CA LYS A 85 16.65 1.53 12.81
C LYS A 85 15.73 0.73 11.87
N ASN A 86 14.71 0.06 12.38
CA ASN A 86 13.82 -0.77 11.56
C ASN A 86 12.95 0.09 10.65
N MET A 87 12.43 1.20 11.18
CA MET A 87 11.61 2.14 10.42
C MET A 87 12.45 2.90 9.39
N LYS A 88 13.69 3.28 9.73
CA LYS A 88 14.66 3.82 8.78
C LYS A 88 14.86 2.89 7.58
N GLU A 89 15.04 1.61 7.86
CA GLU A 89 15.26 0.60 6.82
C GLU A 89 14.01 0.34 5.97
N ALA A 90 12.81 0.31 6.58
CA ALA A 90 11.56 0.22 5.81
C ALA A 90 11.35 1.41 4.88
N VAL A 91 11.67 2.62 5.35
CA VAL A 91 11.61 3.86 4.54
C VAL A 91 12.66 3.82 3.42
N TYR A 92 13.85 3.29 3.68
CA TYR A 92 14.85 3.08 2.63
C TYR A 92 14.34 2.11 1.57
N TRP A 93 13.87 0.93 1.97
CA TRP A 93 13.35 -0.09 1.04
C TRP A 93 12.20 0.41 0.18
N THR A 94 11.22 1.10 0.76
CA THR A 94 10.07 1.60 -0.01
C THR A 94 10.47 2.70 -0.99
N MET A 95 11.43 3.56 -0.64
CA MET A 95 11.98 4.56 -1.58
C MET A 95 12.73 3.88 -2.72
N SER A 96 13.58 2.90 -2.42
CA SER A 96 14.32 2.15 -3.44
C SER A 96 13.36 1.43 -4.40
N ILE A 97 12.33 0.75 -3.90
CA ILE A 97 11.34 0.08 -4.77
C ILE A 97 10.56 1.11 -5.60
N ALA A 98 10.16 2.25 -5.02
CA ALA A 98 9.42 3.27 -5.76
C ALA A 98 10.29 3.97 -6.83
N GLU A 99 11.58 4.17 -6.56
CA GLU A 99 12.57 4.62 -7.55
C GLU A 99 12.71 3.57 -8.67
N TYR A 100 12.90 2.29 -8.32
CA TYR A 100 12.99 1.20 -9.28
C TYR A 100 11.75 1.11 -10.19
N ASN A 101 10.54 1.21 -9.63
CA ASN A 101 9.29 1.32 -10.38
C ASN A 101 9.30 2.52 -11.34
N SER A 102 9.76 3.68 -10.87
CA SER A 102 9.85 4.89 -11.68
C SER A 102 10.84 4.76 -12.85
N GLY A 103 11.86 3.92 -12.69
CA GLY A 103 12.79 3.52 -13.75
C GLY A 103 12.30 2.37 -14.63
N MET A 104 11.01 2.02 -14.57
CA MET A 104 10.37 0.92 -15.32
C MET A 104 10.87 -0.48 -14.91
N GLY A 105 11.35 -0.61 -13.68
CA GLY A 105 11.67 -1.90 -13.08
C GLY A 105 10.43 -2.79 -12.90
N VAL A 106 10.64 -4.11 -12.85
CA VAL A 106 9.54 -5.07 -12.68
C VAL A 106 9.08 -5.08 -11.22
N ILE A 107 7.82 -4.68 -10.99
CA ILE A 107 7.19 -4.63 -9.66
C ILE A 107 5.89 -5.42 -9.60
N VAL A 108 5.35 -5.58 -8.39
CA VAL A 108 3.98 -6.05 -8.17
C VAL A 108 3.10 -4.85 -7.84
N ALA A 109 2.02 -4.65 -8.60
CA ALA A 109 1.03 -3.62 -8.30
C ALA A 109 0.31 -3.94 -6.98
N CYS A 110 0.22 -2.96 -6.08
CA CYS A 110 -0.40 -3.14 -4.76
C CYS A 110 -0.98 -1.82 -4.20
N PRO A 111 -2.25 -1.47 -4.49
CA PRO A 111 -3.05 -2.03 -5.58
C PRO A 111 -2.63 -1.50 -6.97
N THR A 112 -1.90 -0.38 -7.04
CA THR A 112 -1.39 0.18 -8.30
C THR A 112 0.13 0.13 -8.36
N ALA A 113 0.70 0.43 -9.53
CA ALA A 113 2.13 0.57 -9.68
C ALA A 113 2.67 1.75 -8.84
N GLY A 114 1.91 2.84 -8.70
CA GLY A 114 2.34 4.03 -7.97
C GLY A 114 2.50 3.85 -6.46
N SER A 115 1.87 2.83 -5.88
CA SER A 115 1.98 2.47 -4.45
C SER A 115 2.70 1.14 -4.22
N SER A 116 3.35 0.59 -5.25
CA SER A 116 3.98 -0.74 -5.24
C SER A 116 5.10 -0.92 -4.22
N GLY A 117 5.68 0.19 -3.73
CA GLY A 117 6.73 0.15 -2.71
C GLY A 117 6.20 -0.04 -1.29
N VAL A 118 4.91 0.18 -1.02
CA VAL A 118 4.36 0.19 0.35
C VAL A 118 4.32 -1.23 0.93
N PHE A 119 3.56 -2.12 0.29
CA PHE A 119 3.31 -3.48 0.79
C PHE A 119 4.58 -4.32 0.98
N PRO A 120 5.49 -4.46 -0.01
CA PRO A 120 6.69 -5.26 0.17
C PRO A 120 7.59 -4.74 1.30
N ALA A 121 7.77 -3.42 1.40
CA ALA A 121 8.61 -2.84 2.47
C ALA A 121 8.03 -3.10 3.86
N VAL A 122 6.71 -2.98 4.02
CA VAL A 122 6.01 -3.28 5.28
C VAL A 122 6.07 -4.77 5.61
N LEU A 123 5.71 -5.64 4.65
CA LEU A 123 5.65 -7.08 4.85
C LEU A 123 7.03 -7.64 5.23
N PHE A 124 8.07 -7.37 4.44
CA PHE A 124 9.39 -7.94 4.70
C PHE A 124 10.01 -7.39 5.97
N LYS A 125 9.76 -6.11 6.30
CA LYS A 125 10.26 -5.56 7.57
C LYS A 125 9.55 -6.20 8.76
N ALA A 126 8.24 -6.44 8.66
CA ALA A 126 7.48 -7.14 9.70
C ALA A 126 7.91 -8.61 9.81
N GLU A 127 8.14 -9.30 8.68
CA GLU A 127 8.66 -10.67 8.63
C GLU A 127 9.98 -10.80 9.43
N GLU A 128 10.94 -9.90 9.16
CA GLU A 128 12.22 -9.88 9.88
C GLU A 128 12.05 -9.55 11.36
N LYS A 129 11.30 -8.48 11.67
CA LYS A 129 11.12 -7.99 13.05
C LYS A 129 10.42 -9.02 13.94
N LEU A 130 9.42 -9.72 13.40
CA LEU A 130 8.63 -10.74 14.11
C LEU A 130 9.22 -12.15 13.98
N LYS A 131 10.32 -12.33 13.22
CA LYS A 131 10.97 -13.61 12.93
C LYS A 131 9.99 -14.65 12.36
N LYS A 132 9.14 -14.21 11.43
CA LYS A 132 8.08 -15.02 10.83
C LYS A 132 8.61 -15.84 9.66
N SER A 133 7.96 -16.96 9.41
CA SER A 133 8.29 -17.82 8.27
C SER A 133 7.75 -17.22 6.97
N LYS A 134 8.28 -17.68 5.83
CA LYS A 134 7.71 -17.34 4.52
C LYS A 134 6.23 -17.72 4.45
N GLU A 135 5.83 -18.87 5.00
CA GLU A 135 4.44 -19.33 5.02
C GLU A 135 3.52 -18.35 5.74
N ASP A 136 3.96 -17.81 6.88
CA ASP A 136 3.22 -16.76 7.60
C ASP A 136 3.06 -15.50 6.74
N SER A 137 4.10 -15.11 6.01
CA SER A 137 4.05 -13.97 5.07
C SER A 137 3.13 -14.21 3.88
N LEU A 138 3.03 -15.45 3.36
CA LEU A 138 2.05 -15.78 2.32
C LEU A 138 0.62 -15.63 2.85
N LYS A 139 0.34 -16.05 4.09
CA LYS A 139 -0.95 -15.83 4.74
C LYS A 139 -1.25 -14.34 4.94
N ALA A 140 -0.26 -13.56 5.37
CA ALA A 140 -0.41 -12.10 5.49
C ALA A 140 -0.68 -11.42 4.14
N LEU A 141 -0.04 -11.87 3.05
CA LEU A 141 -0.33 -11.40 1.69
C LEU A 141 -1.77 -11.69 1.28
N ILE A 142 -2.31 -12.85 1.62
CA ILE A 142 -3.72 -13.21 1.36
C ILE A 142 -4.67 -12.28 2.11
N VAL A 143 -4.38 -11.99 3.38
CA VAL A 143 -5.16 -11.02 4.19
C VAL A 143 -5.11 -9.62 3.58
N GLY A 144 -3.92 -9.13 3.20
CA GLY A 144 -3.81 -7.85 2.50
C GLY A 144 -4.55 -7.82 1.16
N GLY A 145 -4.50 -8.92 0.41
CA GLY A 145 -5.17 -9.09 -0.87
C GLY A 145 -6.70 -8.98 -0.77
N ILE A 146 -7.32 -9.65 0.22
CA ILE A 146 -8.77 -9.57 0.38
C ILE A 146 -9.24 -8.18 0.78
N VAL A 147 -8.45 -7.44 1.57
CA VAL A 147 -8.73 -6.05 1.94
C VAL A 147 -8.79 -5.16 0.69
N GLY A 148 -7.79 -5.30 -0.19
CA GLY A 148 -7.77 -4.60 -1.47
C GLY A 148 -8.98 -4.93 -2.35
N ALA A 149 -9.37 -6.22 -2.41
CA ALA A 149 -10.53 -6.66 -3.18
C ALA A 149 -11.86 -6.10 -2.64
N ILE A 150 -12.07 -6.12 -1.32
CA ILE A 150 -13.28 -5.56 -0.70
C ILE A 150 -13.37 -4.04 -0.94
N ILE A 151 -12.27 -3.32 -0.75
CA ILE A 151 -12.24 -1.87 -1.02
C ILE A 151 -12.53 -1.60 -2.50
N GLY A 152 -11.92 -2.36 -3.42
CA GLY A 152 -12.13 -2.23 -4.86
C GLY A 152 -13.57 -2.46 -5.33
N ASN A 153 -14.37 -3.21 -4.57
CA ASN A 153 -15.81 -3.39 -4.85
C ASN A 153 -16.66 -2.16 -4.48
N LYS A 154 -16.15 -1.26 -3.63
CA LYS A 154 -16.89 -0.10 -3.09
C LYS A 154 -16.32 1.25 -3.49
N ALA A 155 -15.03 1.32 -3.76
CA ALA A 155 -14.29 2.54 -4.10
C ALA A 155 -13.35 2.29 -5.28
N THR A 156 -13.04 3.35 -6.02
CA THR A 156 -11.96 3.28 -7.02
C THR A 156 -10.62 3.05 -6.32
N LEU A 157 -9.73 2.33 -6.99
CA LEU A 157 -8.32 2.17 -6.61
C LEU A 157 -7.40 3.06 -7.46
N SER A 158 -7.98 3.89 -8.34
CA SER A 158 -7.23 4.75 -9.25
C SER A 158 -6.92 6.11 -8.64
N GLY A 159 -5.65 6.52 -8.70
CA GLY A 159 -5.20 7.84 -8.29
C GLY A 159 -5.89 8.97 -9.07
N SER A 160 -6.12 8.76 -10.36
CA SER A 160 -6.77 9.71 -11.26
C SER A 160 -8.27 9.89 -10.99
N GLU A 161 -8.93 8.96 -10.31
CA GLU A 161 -10.36 9.06 -10.01
C GLU A 161 -10.62 9.47 -8.56
N GLY A 162 -9.89 8.85 -7.63
CA GLY A 162 -10.11 8.96 -6.19
C GLY A 162 -9.07 9.77 -5.43
N GLY A 163 -8.02 10.25 -6.10
CA GLY A 163 -6.82 10.81 -5.47
C GLY A 163 -5.89 9.72 -4.94
N CYS A 164 -4.71 10.11 -4.47
CA CYS A 164 -3.68 9.17 -4.00
C CYS A 164 -4.09 8.43 -2.70
N GLN A 165 -5.15 8.87 -2.01
CA GLN A 165 -5.82 8.08 -0.97
C GLN A 165 -6.31 6.71 -1.49
N ALA A 166 -6.71 6.62 -2.77
CA ALA A 166 -7.19 5.40 -3.41
C ALA A 166 -6.06 4.44 -3.79
N GLU A 167 -4.81 4.92 -3.82
CA GLU A 167 -3.63 4.13 -4.17
C GLU A 167 -2.77 3.87 -2.93
N VAL A 168 -2.04 4.89 -2.46
CA VAL A 168 -1.14 4.81 -1.31
C VAL A 168 -1.92 4.61 -0.02
N GLY A 169 -3.10 5.23 0.11
CA GLY A 169 -3.97 5.01 1.27
C GLY A 169 -4.46 3.57 1.36
N VAL A 170 -4.95 3.01 0.25
CA VAL A 170 -5.38 1.61 0.18
C VAL A 170 -4.21 0.65 0.35
N ALA A 171 -3.05 0.91 -0.28
CA ALA A 171 -1.84 0.11 -0.09
C ALA A 171 -1.39 0.08 1.38
N SER A 172 -1.47 1.23 2.06
CA SER A 172 -1.18 1.37 3.49
C SER A 172 -2.16 0.52 4.32
N ALA A 173 -3.46 0.59 4.02
CA ALA A 173 -4.49 -0.19 4.72
C ALA A 173 -4.36 -1.70 4.49
N MET A 174 -4.10 -2.14 3.25
CA MET A 174 -3.81 -3.54 2.92
C MET A 174 -2.58 -4.05 3.70
N SER A 175 -1.53 -3.22 3.78
CA SER A 175 -0.30 -3.57 4.50
C SER A 175 -0.52 -3.63 6.00
N ALA A 176 -1.28 -2.68 6.56
CA ALA A 176 -1.62 -2.64 7.98
C ALA A 176 -2.42 -3.87 8.40
N ALA A 177 -3.39 -4.28 7.59
CA ALA A 177 -4.15 -5.52 7.81
C ALA A 177 -3.24 -6.75 7.84
N ALA A 178 -2.34 -6.86 6.85
CA ALA A 178 -1.40 -7.96 6.71
C ALA A 178 -0.47 -8.08 7.95
N ILE A 179 0.13 -6.98 8.40
CA ILE A 179 1.05 -7.03 9.55
C ILE A 179 0.33 -7.15 10.90
N THR A 180 -0.90 -6.64 11.01
CA THR A 180 -1.74 -6.83 12.21
C THR A 180 -2.09 -8.30 12.37
N TYR A 181 -2.49 -8.96 11.27
CA TYR A 181 -2.67 -10.40 11.23
C TYR A 181 -1.38 -11.15 11.57
N LEU A 182 -0.25 -10.76 10.95
CA LEU A 182 1.04 -11.41 11.17
C LEU A 182 1.52 -11.32 12.63
N ALA A 183 1.18 -10.23 13.32
CA ALA A 183 1.42 -10.01 14.73
C ALA A 183 0.46 -10.77 15.68
N GLY A 184 -0.54 -11.48 15.15
CA GLY A 184 -1.53 -12.23 15.92
C GLY A 184 -2.75 -11.40 16.35
N GLY A 185 -2.99 -10.27 15.71
CA GLY A 185 -4.18 -9.46 15.94
C GLY A 185 -5.47 -10.18 15.54
N SER A 186 -6.54 -9.92 16.29
CA SER A 186 -7.89 -10.40 15.97
C SER A 186 -8.46 -9.74 14.71
N LEU A 187 -9.52 -10.33 14.13
CA LEU A 187 -10.23 -9.74 12.98
C LEU A 187 -10.69 -8.30 13.26
N ASN A 188 -11.16 -8.02 14.47
CA ASN A 188 -11.54 -6.66 14.86
C ASN A 188 -10.33 -5.72 14.79
N GLN A 189 -9.17 -6.12 15.33
CA GLN A 189 -7.95 -5.29 15.26
C GLN A 189 -7.47 -5.09 13.82
N ILE A 190 -7.64 -6.09 12.94
CA ILE A 190 -7.37 -5.93 11.51
C ILE A 190 -8.26 -4.82 10.93
N PHE A 191 -9.57 -4.81 11.24
CA PHE A 191 -10.49 -3.78 10.78
C PHE A 191 -10.21 -2.40 11.36
N GLU A 192 -9.79 -2.32 12.63
CA GLU A 192 -9.33 -1.08 13.24
C GLU A 192 -8.09 -0.53 12.53
N ALA A 193 -7.10 -1.37 12.24
CA ALA A 193 -5.89 -0.97 11.51
C ALA A 193 -6.22 -0.43 10.12
N ILE A 194 -7.14 -1.08 9.39
CA ILE A 194 -7.61 -0.59 8.08
C ILE A 194 -8.26 0.79 8.23
N SER A 195 -9.18 0.94 9.19
CA SER A 195 -9.90 2.20 9.43
C SER A 195 -8.94 3.34 9.76
N LEU A 196 -8.03 3.12 10.72
CA LEU A 196 -7.02 4.10 11.14
C LEU A 196 -6.09 4.50 9.99
N CYS A 197 -5.69 3.55 9.14
CA CYS A 197 -4.90 3.85 7.96
C CYS A 197 -5.64 4.79 6.99
N LEU A 198 -6.88 4.45 6.66
CA LEU A 198 -7.66 5.18 5.66
C LEU A 198 -8.03 6.59 6.14
N ILE A 199 -8.39 6.78 7.42
CA ILE A 199 -8.70 8.12 7.95
C ILE A 199 -7.48 9.05 7.90
N ASN A 200 -6.27 8.54 8.17
CA ASN A 200 -5.04 9.34 8.22
C ASN A 200 -4.63 9.88 6.85
N LEU A 201 -5.04 9.22 5.77
CA LEU A 201 -4.69 9.58 4.40
C LEU A 201 -5.90 10.06 3.58
N MET A 202 -7.06 10.20 4.20
CA MET A 202 -8.29 10.66 3.53
C MET A 202 -8.12 12.09 2.98
N GLY A 203 -8.53 12.30 1.74
CA GLY A 203 -8.40 13.58 1.03
C GLY A 203 -7.05 13.79 0.34
N LEU A 204 -6.14 12.80 0.37
CA LEU A 204 -4.86 12.91 -0.32
C LEU A 204 -5.05 12.98 -1.85
N VAL A 205 -4.76 14.15 -2.42
CA VAL A 205 -4.89 14.44 -3.87
C VAL A 205 -3.88 13.65 -4.71
N CYS A 206 -4.13 13.45 -6.00
CA CYS A 206 -3.14 12.94 -6.95
C CYS A 206 -2.76 14.10 -7.89
N ASP A 207 -1.52 14.57 -7.88
CA ASP A 207 -1.09 15.65 -8.79
C ASP A 207 0.43 15.54 -9.03
N PRO A 208 0.88 14.50 -9.76
CA PRO A 208 2.30 14.24 -9.96
C PRO A 208 2.95 15.22 -10.94
N VAL A 209 4.18 15.62 -10.64
CA VAL A 209 5.00 16.48 -11.51
C VAL A 209 5.18 15.81 -12.87
N ALA A 210 4.88 16.56 -13.93
CA ALA A 210 4.94 16.09 -15.33
C ALA A 210 4.07 14.85 -15.62
N GLY A 211 3.09 14.51 -14.77
CA GLY A 211 2.28 13.30 -14.93
C GLY A 211 3.05 12.01 -14.63
N LEU A 212 4.25 12.09 -14.05
CA LEU A 212 5.15 10.95 -13.85
C LEU A 212 5.03 10.41 -12.42
N VAL A 213 5.14 9.08 -12.27
CA VAL A 213 5.06 8.38 -10.98
C VAL A 213 6.36 8.55 -10.15
N ILE A 214 6.89 9.77 -10.08
CA ILE A 214 8.18 10.11 -9.46
C ILE A 214 7.97 11.03 -8.27
N SER A 215 7.48 12.24 -8.52
CA SER A 215 7.29 13.28 -7.50
C SER A 215 5.83 13.72 -7.48
N PRO A 216 5.11 13.59 -6.35
CA PRO A 216 5.57 13.17 -5.03
C PRO A 216 5.53 11.65 -4.76
N CYS A 217 5.21 10.82 -5.76
CA CYS A 217 4.86 9.40 -5.59
C CYS A 217 5.90 8.58 -4.80
N ILE A 218 7.21 8.74 -5.08
CA ILE A 218 8.29 8.06 -4.34
C ILE A 218 8.21 8.38 -2.84
N LYS A 219 8.05 9.66 -2.48
CA LYS A 219 7.94 10.08 -1.08
C LYS A 219 6.60 9.67 -0.46
N ARG A 220 5.53 9.57 -1.25
CA ARG A 220 4.23 9.14 -0.73
C ARG A 220 4.22 7.65 -0.35
N ASN A 221 5.03 6.82 -0.99
CA ASN A 221 5.18 5.44 -0.54
C ASN A 221 5.72 5.38 0.92
N THR A 222 6.62 6.29 1.32
CA THR A 222 7.16 6.31 2.69
C THR A 222 6.10 6.63 3.75
N ILE A 223 5.20 7.58 3.49
CA ILE A 223 4.08 7.84 4.41
C ILE A 223 3.12 6.66 4.46
N GLY A 224 2.90 5.95 3.33
CA GLY A 224 2.11 4.72 3.31
C GLY A 224 2.69 3.63 4.22
N VAL A 225 4.01 3.44 4.19
CA VAL A 225 4.72 2.50 5.06
C VAL A 225 4.60 2.89 6.53
N MET A 226 4.92 4.15 6.87
CA MET A 226 4.87 4.62 8.25
C MET A 226 3.45 4.56 8.83
N ASN A 227 2.46 4.94 8.04
CA ASN A 227 1.06 4.89 8.43
C ASN A 227 0.57 3.45 8.64
N ALA A 228 1.05 2.48 7.86
CA ALA A 228 0.69 1.07 8.03
C ALA A 228 1.21 0.50 9.36
N PHE A 229 2.48 0.75 9.69
CA PHE A 229 3.05 0.37 10.98
C PHE A 229 2.35 1.07 12.15
N LEU A 230 2.11 2.38 12.03
CA LEU A 230 1.43 3.15 13.07
C LEU A 230 0.01 2.63 13.31
N ALA A 231 -0.79 2.43 12.26
CA ALA A 231 -2.17 1.96 12.39
C ALA A 231 -2.24 0.56 12.99
N SER A 232 -1.31 -0.32 12.61
CA SER A 232 -1.20 -1.66 13.21
C SER A 232 -0.86 -1.60 14.69
N GLU A 233 0.11 -0.79 15.10
CA GLU A 233 0.50 -0.59 16.50
C GLU A 233 -0.67 -0.04 17.33
N LEU A 234 -1.38 0.96 16.80
CA LEU A 234 -2.55 1.54 17.44
C LEU A 234 -3.66 0.50 17.65
N ALA A 235 -4.00 -0.26 16.60
CA ALA A 235 -5.03 -1.29 16.68
C ALA A 235 -4.65 -2.43 17.64
N LEU A 236 -3.39 -2.89 17.61
CA LEU A 236 -2.88 -3.90 18.53
C LEU A 236 -2.88 -3.41 19.98
N SER A 237 -2.66 -2.12 20.19
CA SER A 237 -2.74 -1.46 21.51
C SER A 237 -4.16 -1.19 21.99
N GLY A 238 -5.19 -1.52 21.18
CA GLY A 238 -6.59 -1.29 21.52
C GLY A 238 -7.08 0.14 21.28
N VAL A 239 -6.32 0.95 20.54
CA VAL A 239 -6.81 2.23 20.03
C VAL A 239 -7.70 1.94 18.83
N SER A 240 -8.98 2.29 18.94
CA SER A 240 -9.97 2.03 17.90
C SER A 240 -10.37 3.30 17.14
N SER A 241 -10.78 3.10 15.89
CA SER A 241 -11.59 4.04 15.14
C SER A 241 -13.00 4.07 15.75
N ILE A 242 -13.55 5.28 15.90
CA ILE A 242 -14.95 5.45 16.31
C ILE A 242 -15.90 5.03 15.17
N ILE A 243 -15.44 5.21 13.93
CA ILE A 243 -16.24 4.95 12.72
C ILE A 243 -15.90 3.57 12.16
N PRO A 244 -16.90 2.70 11.91
CA PRO A 244 -16.67 1.38 11.33
C PRO A 244 -15.99 1.42 9.96
N VAL A 245 -15.22 0.38 9.65
CA VAL A 245 -14.38 0.31 8.44
C VAL A 245 -15.17 0.51 7.13
N ASP A 246 -16.38 -0.03 7.00
CA ASP A 246 -17.21 0.15 5.81
C ASP A 246 -17.63 1.61 5.60
N GLU A 247 -17.94 2.32 6.70
CA GLU A 247 -18.27 3.74 6.66
C GLU A 247 -17.03 4.58 6.31
N VAL A 248 -15.86 4.21 6.83
CA VAL A 248 -14.58 4.86 6.47
C VAL A 248 -14.29 4.71 4.96
N VAL A 249 -14.48 3.52 4.40
CA VAL A 249 -14.30 3.28 2.95
C VAL A 249 -15.31 4.07 2.13
N ALA A 250 -16.57 4.11 2.55
CA ALA A 250 -17.60 4.91 1.90
C ALA A 250 -17.26 6.42 1.95
N ALA A 251 -16.76 6.90 3.08
CA ALA A 251 -16.30 8.27 3.25
C ALA A 251 -15.11 8.60 2.34
N MET A 252 -14.10 7.72 2.29
CA MET A 252 -12.94 7.86 1.39
C MET A 252 -13.40 7.97 -0.08
N ASN A 253 -14.31 7.10 -0.52
CA ASN A 253 -14.86 7.13 -1.87
C ASN A 253 -15.62 8.43 -2.16
N ASN A 254 -16.46 8.88 -1.22
CA ASN A 254 -17.19 10.14 -1.35
C ASN A 254 -16.25 11.35 -1.43
N VAL A 255 -15.20 11.39 -0.59
CA VAL A 255 -14.16 12.42 -0.66
C VAL A 255 -13.46 12.40 -2.02
N GLY A 256 -13.09 11.21 -2.52
CA GLY A 256 -12.45 11.07 -3.82
C GLY A 256 -13.32 11.58 -4.98
N LYS A 257 -14.63 11.25 -4.96
CA LYS A 257 -15.59 11.79 -5.94
C LYS A 257 -15.69 13.30 -5.90
N LYS A 258 -15.60 13.91 -4.71
CA LYS A 258 -15.67 15.36 -4.48
C LYS A 258 -14.36 16.11 -4.72
N LEU A 259 -13.23 15.43 -4.89
CA LEU A 259 -11.98 16.10 -5.28
C LEU A 259 -12.20 16.86 -6.60
N ALA A 260 -11.73 18.11 -6.65
CA ALA A 260 -11.75 18.93 -7.85
C ALA A 260 -10.95 18.23 -8.97
N TYR A 261 -11.35 18.44 -10.22
CA TYR A 261 -10.71 17.83 -11.38
C TYR A 261 -9.22 18.18 -11.47
N GLU A 262 -8.86 19.40 -11.08
CA GLU A 262 -7.49 19.91 -11.04
C GLU A 262 -6.60 19.19 -10.01
N LEU A 263 -7.20 18.48 -9.06
CA LEU A 263 -6.53 17.72 -8.01
C LEU A 263 -6.54 16.20 -8.27
N LYS A 264 -6.91 15.80 -9.49
CA LYS A 264 -7.07 14.41 -9.96
C LYS A 264 -6.15 14.07 -11.14
N GLU A 265 -4.86 13.96 -10.85
CA GLU A 265 -3.76 13.56 -11.74
C GLU A 265 -3.55 14.44 -13.00
N THR A 266 -4.36 15.49 -13.17
CA THR A 266 -4.35 16.38 -14.33
C THR A 266 -3.11 17.27 -14.42
N GLY A 267 -2.39 17.46 -13.32
CA GLY A 267 -1.23 18.36 -13.28
C GLY A 267 -1.59 19.84 -13.11
N LEU A 268 -2.85 20.16 -12.80
CA LEU A 268 -3.41 21.52 -12.92
C LEU A 268 -3.61 22.23 -11.58
N GLY A 269 -3.69 21.52 -10.45
CA GLY A 269 -4.17 22.11 -9.20
C GLY A 269 -3.15 22.22 -8.08
N GLY A 270 -2.20 21.29 -7.99
CA GLY A 270 -1.31 21.15 -6.85
C GLY A 270 0.16 21.37 -7.20
N ILE A 271 1.02 20.49 -6.68
CA ILE A 271 2.47 20.61 -6.81
C ILE A 271 2.93 20.57 -8.26
N ALA A 272 2.21 19.85 -9.13
CA ALA A 272 2.55 19.72 -10.55
C ALA A 272 2.36 21.04 -11.33
N ASN A 273 1.52 21.95 -10.81
CA ASN A 273 1.23 23.22 -11.46
C ASN A 273 2.09 24.40 -10.94
N THR A 274 3.09 24.12 -10.10
CA THR A 274 4.01 25.13 -9.58
C THR A 274 5.03 25.57 -10.64
N PRO A 275 5.66 26.76 -10.51
CA PRO A 275 6.65 27.24 -11.49
C PRO A 275 7.78 26.25 -11.75
N THR A 276 8.35 25.66 -10.70
CA THR A 276 9.41 24.65 -10.82
C THR A 276 8.93 23.37 -11.50
N ALA A 277 7.73 22.88 -11.17
CA ALA A 277 7.18 21.67 -11.78
C ALA A 277 6.86 21.87 -13.27
N ARG A 278 6.37 23.05 -13.66
CA ARG A 278 6.15 23.42 -15.06
C ARG A 278 7.46 23.48 -15.83
N GLU A 279 8.53 24.03 -15.24
CA GLU A 279 9.86 24.03 -15.86
C GLU A 279 10.42 22.61 -16.03
N ILE A 280 10.27 21.76 -15.01
CA ILE A 280 10.63 20.33 -15.11
C ILE A 280 9.87 19.66 -16.25
N ARG A 281 8.56 19.88 -16.36
CA ARG A 281 7.72 19.33 -17.43
C ARG A 281 8.22 19.75 -18.82
N LYS A 282 8.50 21.04 -19.02
CA LYS A 282 9.04 21.57 -20.28
C LYS A 282 10.37 20.94 -20.67
N ARG A 283 11.30 20.82 -19.70
CA ARG A 283 12.60 20.16 -19.94
C ARG A 283 12.46 18.70 -20.38
N ILE A 284 11.47 17.97 -19.83
CA ILE A 284 11.26 16.55 -20.17
C ILE A 284 10.59 16.38 -21.54
N PHE A 285 9.61 17.22 -21.87
CA PHE A 285 8.80 17.07 -23.09
C PHE A 285 9.20 17.98 -24.24
N GLU A 286 10.29 18.76 -24.08
CA GLU A 286 10.79 19.73 -25.05
C GLU A 286 9.74 20.81 -25.46
N GLU A 287 8.91 21.24 -24.49
CA GLU A 287 7.84 22.26 -24.64
C GLU A 287 8.27 23.70 -24.35
#